data_AF-R9LAQ1-F1
#
_entry.id   AF-R9LAQ1-F1
#
_cell.length_a   1.000
_cell.length_b   1.000
_cell.length_c   1.000
_cell.angle_alpha   90.00
_cell.angle_beta   90.00
_cell.angle_gamma   90.00
#
_symmetry.space_group_name_H-M   'P 1'
#
loop_
_entity.id
_entity.type
_entity.pdbx_description
1 polymer ?
#
loop_
_entity_poly.entity_id
_entity_poly.type
_entity_poly.pdbx_seq_one_letter_code
_entity_poly.pdbx_strand_id
1 'polypeptide(L)'
;MGKYINLNREEINKRVEELIAQYAEHGIELKLDSTDIHDKRQYEIWYGGEIATFEYRSRYFISIEAIGDVKADLNDENGEMIIRVKDKQDNGRFYDEMQVYIPDDETLDRYLGYDGKDWTGEARLIIWDNNWLEARIYDNKENRQLDTGYILERCEGVLDIGCEYVMGFVDGCVNDYEAGQETPN
;
A
#
# COMPACT_ATOMS: atom_id res chain seq x y z
N MET A 1 0.85 -9.61 -9.21
CA MET A 1 0.71 -8.34 -9.95
C MET A 1 -0.67 -7.78 -9.69
N GLY A 2 -0.72 -6.70 -8.92
CA GLY A 2 -1.89 -5.88 -8.63
C GLY A 2 -2.65 -5.44 -9.88
N LYS A 3 -3.96 -5.24 -9.74
CA LYS A 3 -4.83 -4.99 -10.90
C LYS A 3 -4.68 -3.57 -11.45
N TYR A 4 -4.24 -2.63 -10.61
CA TYR A 4 -4.21 -1.21 -10.90
C TYR A 4 -2.80 -0.64 -10.83
N ILE A 5 -1.91 -1.19 -11.66
CA ILE A 5 -0.49 -0.84 -11.73
C ILE A 5 -0.20 -0.06 -13.01
N ASN A 6 0.79 0.83 -12.96
CA ASN A 6 1.25 1.62 -14.11
C ASN A 6 0.17 2.54 -14.73
N LEU A 7 -0.75 3.06 -13.91
CA LEU A 7 -1.82 3.95 -14.33
C LEU A 7 -1.30 5.37 -14.55
N ASN A 8 -1.78 6.04 -15.58
CA ASN A 8 -1.52 7.47 -15.79
C ASN A 8 -2.48 8.35 -14.98
N ARG A 9 -2.24 9.67 -14.94
CA ARG A 9 -3.05 10.63 -14.17
C ARG A 9 -4.57 10.53 -14.41
N GLU A 10 -5.01 10.38 -15.66
CA GLU A 10 -6.44 10.27 -15.98
C GLU A 10 -7.04 8.97 -15.43
N GLU A 11 -6.31 7.86 -15.55
CA GLU A 11 -6.71 6.55 -15.06
C GLU A 11 -6.70 6.50 -13.52
N ILE A 12 -5.72 7.13 -12.87
CA ILE A 12 -5.64 7.28 -11.41
C ILE A 12 -6.88 8.03 -10.91
N ASN A 13 -7.18 9.20 -11.48
CA ASN A 13 -8.33 10.00 -11.05
C ASN A 13 -9.63 9.20 -11.15
N LYS A 14 -9.84 8.54 -12.29
CA LYS A 14 -11.00 7.67 -12.49
C LYS A 14 -11.06 6.54 -11.47
N ARG A 15 -9.93 5.88 -11.18
CA ARG A 15 -9.88 4.77 -10.24
C ARG A 15 -10.15 5.22 -8.81
N VAL A 16 -9.66 6.40 -8.41
CA VAL A 16 -9.95 7.01 -7.10
C VAL A 16 -11.45 7.33 -6.98
N GLU A 17 -12.07 7.91 -8.01
CA GLU A 17 -13.52 8.15 -8.04
C GLU A 17 -14.32 6.84 -7.90
N GLU A 18 -13.91 5.78 -8.60
CA GLU A 18 -14.52 4.45 -8.48
C GLU A 18 -14.39 3.88 -7.07
N LEU A 19 -13.22 4.02 -6.42
CA LEU A 19 -13.01 3.58 -5.04
C LEU A 19 -13.90 4.35 -4.07
N ILE A 20 -13.94 5.68 -4.17
CA ILE A 20 -14.79 6.51 -3.32
C ILE A 20 -16.27 6.11 -3.49
N ALA A 21 -16.71 5.88 -4.72
CA ALA A 21 -18.08 5.42 -5.00
C ALA A 21 -18.38 4.06 -4.36
N GLN A 22 -17.44 3.09 -4.45
CA GLN A 22 -17.60 1.78 -3.81
C GLN A 22 -17.81 1.90 -2.29
N TYR A 23 -17.02 2.74 -1.60
CA TYR A 23 -17.20 2.95 -0.15
C TYR A 23 -18.51 3.69 0.18
N ALA A 24 -18.90 4.65 -0.66
CA ALA A 24 -20.14 5.41 -0.49
C ALA A 24 -21.40 4.52 -0.60
N GLU A 25 -21.37 3.44 -1.39
CA GLU A 25 -22.46 2.44 -1.45
C GLU A 25 -22.73 1.77 -0.09
N HIS A 26 -21.73 1.76 0.80
CA HIS A 26 -21.82 1.26 2.17
C HIS A 26 -22.02 2.38 3.21
N GLY A 27 -22.25 3.62 2.76
CA GLY A 27 -22.39 4.78 3.64
C GLY A 27 -21.08 5.22 4.30
N ILE A 28 -19.94 4.90 3.69
CA ILE A 28 -18.60 5.23 4.20
C ILE A 28 -17.97 6.31 3.31
N GLU A 29 -17.44 7.35 3.96
CA GLU A 29 -16.65 8.38 3.29
C GLU A 29 -15.18 7.96 3.27
N LEU A 30 -14.69 7.51 2.11
CA LEU A 30 -13.27 7.25 1.88
C LEU A 30 -12.55 8.56 1.57
N LYS A 31 -11.51 8.86 2.36
CA LYS A 31 -10.55 9.93 2.08
C LYS A 31 -9.35 9.34 1.38
N LEU A 32 -9.24 9.60 0.09
CA LEU A 32 -8.13 9.20 -0.78
C LEU A 32 -7.91 10.33 -1.79
N ASP A 33 -6.74 10.96 -1.76
CA ASP A 33 -6.41 12.02 -2.72
C ASP A 33 -5.62 11.46 -3.89
N SER A 34 -6.19 11.59 -5.09
CA SER A 34 -5.49 11.25 -6.33
C SER A 34 -4.16 11.97 -6.49
N THR A 35 -3.98 13.20 -5.96
CA THR A 35 -2.73 13.97 -6.13
C THR A 35 -1.53 13.33 -5.45
N ASP A 36 -1.77 12.51 -4.44
CA ASP A 36 -0.73 11.84 -3.67
C ASP A 36 -0.28 10.53 -4.33
N ILE A 37 -1.01 10.08 -5.36
CA ILE A 37 -0.69 8.87 -6.13
C ILE A 37 0.19 9.25 -7.33
N HIS A 38 1.36 8.61 -7.44
CA HIS A 38 2.36 8.87 -8.47
C HIS A 38 1.99 8.27 -9.82
N ASP A 39 2.07 9.06 -10.89
CA ASP A 39 1.88 8.56 -12.26
C ASP A 39 2.79 7.35 -12.52
N LYS A 40 2.18 6.28 -13.04
CA LYS A 40 2.81 5.02 -13.45
C LYS A 40 3.50 4.21 -12.35
N ARG A 41 3.29 4.55 -11.08
CA ARG A 41 3.95 3.96 -9.92
C ARG A 41 2.95 3.71 -8.80
N GLN A 42 2.26 2.58 -8.83
CA GLN A 42 1.19 2.22 -7.91
C GLN A 42 1.57 1.12 -6.92
N TYR A 43 2.69 0.41 -7.11
CA TYR A 43 3.19 -0.55 -6.12
C TYR A 43 3.45 0.13 -4.76
N GLU A 44 3.20 -0.58 -3.65
CA GLU A 44 3.35 -0.04 -2.30
C GLU A 44 4.79 0.40 -1.96
N ILE A 45 5.80 -0.16 -2.63
CA ILE A 45 7.22 0.20 -2.44
C ILE A 45 7.51 1.69 -2.69
N TRP A 46 6.71 2.34 -3.53
CA TRP A 46 6.89 3.75 -3.85
C TRP A 46 6.42 4.68 -2.73
N TYR A 47 5.62 4.18 -1.80
CA TYR A 47 4.90 4.98 -0.84
C TYR A 47 5.35 4.66 0.58
N GLY A 48 5.16 5.61 1.48
CA GLY A 48 5.29 5.41 2.91
C GLY A 48 4.24 6.21 3.65
N GLY A 49 3.67 5.62 4.69
CA GLY A 49 2.69 6.26 5.56
C GLY A 49 1.26 6.17 5.02
N GLU A 50 0.43 7.14 5.40
CA GLU A 50 -1.01 7.16 5.10
C GLU A 50 -1.29 7.25 3.59
N ILE A 51 -2.11 6.32 3.11
CA ILE A 51 -2.63 6.27 1.73
C ILE A 51 -4.09 6.71 1.71
N ALA A 52 -4.89 6.18 2.63
CA ALA A 52 -6.32 6.48 2.70
C ALA A 52 -6.86 6.33 4.11
N THR A 53 -7.92 7.05 4.43
CA THR A 53 -8.60 6.96 5.73
C THR A 53 -10.11 6.91 5.61
N PHE A 54 -10.78 6.31 6.58
CA PHE A 54 -12.24 6.33 6.70
C PHE A 54 -12.71 6.03 8.13
N GLU A 55 -13.95 6.38 8.44
CA GLU A 55 -14.59 6.01 9.71
C GLU A 55 -15.48 4.76 9.54
N TYR A 56 -15.40 3.85 10.50
CA TYR A 56 -16.21 2.64 10.55
C TYR A 56 -17.07 2.58 11.83
N ARG A 57 -18.37 2.31 11.64
CA ARG A 57 -19.40 2.23 12.71
C ARG A 57 -19.40 3.45 13.66
N SER A 58 -18.98 4.63 13.19
CA SER A 58 -18.84 5.88 13.98
C SER A 58 -18.02 5.72 15.28
N ARG A 59 -17.13 4.72 15.32
CA ARG A 59 -16.32 4.40 16.50
C ARG A 59 -14.87 4.15 16.13
N TYR A 60 -14.64 3.50 15.01
CA TYR A 60 -13.30 3.12 14.58
C TYR A 60 -12.83 4.09 13.50
N PHE A 61 -11.62 4.61 13.68
CA PHE A 61 -10.90 5.29 12.62
C PHE A 61 -9.94 4.30 11.96
N ILE A 62 -10.02 4.18 10.65
CA ILE A 62 -9.19 3.27 9.85
C ILE A 62 -8.22 4.11 9.02
N SER A 63 -6.95 3.77 9.11
CA SER A 63 -5.88 4.28 8.25
C SER A 63 -5.29 3.12 7.45
N ILE A 64 -5.30 3.23 6.13
CA ILE A 64 -4.57 2.32 5.24
C ILE A 64 -3.22 2.96 4.97
N GLU A 65 -2.15 2.26 5.34
CA GLU A 65 -0.79 2.78 5.32
C GLU A 65 0.15 1.85 4.54
N ALA A 66 1.08 2.44 3.79
CA ALA A 66 2.25 1.73 3.28
C ALA A 66 3.32 1.73 4.38
N ILE A 67 3.55 0.58 4.99
CA ILE A 67 4.41 0.45 6.17
C ILE A 67 5.54 -0.52 5.86
N GLY A 68 6.72 -0.19 6.36
CA GLY A 68 7.91 -1.02 6.27
C GLY A 68 9.18 -0.20 6.23
N ASP A 69 10.30 -0.92 6.20
CA ASP A 69 11.57 -0.33 5.80
C ASP A 69 11.84 -0.79 4.36
N VAL A 70 12.12 0.14 3.44
CA VAL A 70 12.61 -0.23 2.11
C VAL A 70 14.12 -0.16 2.10
N LYS A 71 14.76 -1.27 1.75
CA LYS A 71 16.20 -1.31 1.54
C LYS A 71 16.50 -1.95 0.20
N ALA A 72 17.04 -1.15 -0.71
CA ALA A 72 17.27 -1.59 -2.08
C ALA A 72 18.61 -1.10 -2.65
N ASP A 73 19.21 -1.94 -3.48
CA ASP A 73 20.41 -1.62 -4.26
C ASP A 73 20.06 -1.70 -5.75
N LEU A 74 20.29 -0.61 -6.48
CA LEU A 74 20.17 -0.60 -7.94
C LEU A 74 21.55 -0.70 -8.57
N ASN A 75 21.72 -1.65 -9.49
CA ASN A 75 22.95 -1.89 -10.24
C ASN A 75 22.76 -1.53 -11.73
N ASP A 76 23.88 -1.20 -12.38
CA ASP A 76 23.95 -1.07 -13.83
C ASP A 76 23.95 -2.44 -14.53
N GLU A 77 24.04 -2.45 -15.86
CA GLU A 77 24.04 -3.68 -16.67
C GLU A 77 25.30 -4.53 -16.49
N ASN A 78 26.37 -3.97 -15.91
CA ASN A 78 27.61 -4.67 -15.62
C ASN A 78 27.64 -5.22 -14.19
N GLY A 79 26.60 -4.94 -13.38
CA GLY A 79 26.54 -5.30 -11.96
C GLY A 79 27.20 -4.30 -11.02
N GLU A 80 27.58 -3.11 -11.50
CA GLU A 80 28.13 -2.03 -10.67
C GLU A 80 27.01 -1.25 -10.00
N MET A 81 27.14 -0.98 -8.71
CA MET A 81 26.10 -0.30 -7.92
C MET A 81 25.97 1.18 -8.34
N ILE A 82 24.76 1.57 -8.75
CA ILE A 82 24.38 2.95 -9.08
C ILE A 82 24.00 3.70 -7.80
N ILE A 83 23.08 3.13 -7.02
CA ILE A 83 22.55 3.76 -5.80
C ILE A 83 22.07 2.71 -4.82
N ARG A 84 22.17 3.04 -3.53
CA ARG A 84 21.60 2.29 -2.41
C ARG A 84 20.63 3.19 -1.66
N VAL A 85 19.40 2.70 -1.48
CA VAL A 85 18.34 3.36 -0.72
C VAL A 85 18.17 2.66 0.62
N LYS A 86 17.99 3.48 1.66
CA LYS A 86 17.49 3.03 2.96
C LYS A 86 16.34 3.97 3.35
N ASP A 87 15.15 3.56 2.98
CA ASP A 87 13.92 4.18 3.42
C ASP A 87 13.50 3.56 4.74
N LYS A 88 13.16 4.40 5.71
CA LYS A 88 12.80 4.01 7.07
C LYS A 88 11.75 4.97 7.58
N GLN A 89 10.96 4.51 8.54
CA GLN A 89 9.93 5.34 9.20
C GLN A 89 8.82 5.75 8.23
N ASP A 90 8.50 4.88 7.26
CA ASP A 90 7.32 5.02 6.41
C ASP A 90 7.25 6.39 5.69
N ASN A 91 8.37 6.91 5.16
CA ASN A 91 8.42 8.29 4.62
C ASN A 91 8.40 8.40 3.08
N GLY A 92 8.46 7.28 2.35
CA GLY A 92 8.37 7.25 0.89
C GLY A 92 9.63 7.70 0.15
N ARG A 93 10.77 7.82 0.83
CA ARG A 93 12.07 8.20 0.24
C ARG A 93 12.55 7.28 -0.87
N PHE A 94 12.04 6.04 -0.94
CA PHE A 94 12.31 5.19 -2.10
C PHE A 94 11.91 5.86 -3.42
N TYR A 95 10.74 6.50 -3.49
CA TYR A 95 10.33 7.25 -4.68
C TYR A 95 11.29 8.41 -4.97
N ASP A 96 11.62 9.23 -3.97
CA ASP A 96 12.49 10.39 -4.13
C ASP A 96 13.86 10.04 -4.74
N GLU A 97 14.44 8.91 -4.32
CA GLU A 97 15.77 8.48 -4.78
C GLU A 97 15.73 7.65 -6.08
N MET A 98 14.68 6.86 -6.30
CA MET A 98 14.62 5.89 -7.42
C MET A 98 13.84 6.35 -8.64
N GLN A 99 12.94 7.33 -8.52
CA GLN A 99 12.01 7.69 -9.60
C GLN A 99 12.70 8.09 -10.91
N VAL A 100 13.93 8.62 -10.83
CA VAL A 100 14.71 9.05 -12.00
C VAL A 100 15.35 7.89 -12.75
N TYR A 101 15.56 6.75 -12.07
CA TYR A 101 16.13 5.54 -12.64
C TYR A 101 15.05 4.54 -13.06
N ILE A 102 13.91 4.55 -12.38
CA ILE A 102 12.81 3.63 -12.56
C ILE A 102 11.54 4.47 -12.86
N PRO A 103 11.23 4.68 -14.15
CA PRO A 103 10.19 5.61 -14.58
C PRO A 103 8.75 5.13 -14.33
N ASP A 104 8.57 3.83 -14.14
CA ASP A 104 7.27 3.17 -14.02
C ASP A 104 7.40 1.78 -13.39
N ASP A 105 6.26 1.23 -12.95
CA ASP A 105 6.15 -0.10 -12.37
C ASP A 105 6.59 -1.22 -13.32
N GLU A 106 6.39 -1.06 -14.63
CA GLU A 106 6.84 -2.06 -15.59
C GLU A 106 8.38 -2.13 -15.66
N THR A 107 9.06 -0.99 -15.55
CA THR A 107 10.52 -0.95 -15.42
C THR A 107 10.98 -1.48 -14.08
N LEU A 108 10.23 -1.22 -13.01
CA LEU A 108 10.50 -1.80 -11.69
C LEU A 108 10.49 -3.33 -11.78
N ASP A 109 9.44 -3.92 -12.36
CA ASP A 109 9.33 -5.37 -12.54
C ASP A 109 10.50 -5.94 -13.34
N ARG A 110 10.86 -5.30 -14.46
CA ARG A 110 12.05 -5.70 -15.23
C ARG A 110 13.33 -5.66 -14.42
N TYR A 111 13.51 -4.61 -13.61
CA TYR A 111 14.71 -4.47 -12.78
C TYR A 111 14.71 -5.46 -11.62
N LEU A 112 13.53 -5.87 -11.14
CA LEU A 112 13.36 -7.00 -10.25
C LEU A 112 13.52 -8.34 -10.97
N GLY A 113 13.96 -8.38 -12.22
CA GLY A 113 14.16 -9.65 -12.93
C GLY A 113 12.85 -10.38 -13.24
N TYR A 114 11.73 -9.67 -13.38
CA TYR A 114 10.46 -10.22 -13.85
C TYR A 114 10.15 -9.72 -15.26
N ASP A 115 9.68 -10.61 -16.13
CA ASP A 115 9.17 -10.26 -17.46
C ASP A 115 7.63 -10.15 -17.52
N GLY A 116 6.99 -10.07 -16.34
CA GLY A 116 5.55 -10.11 -16.18
C GLY A 116 4.96 -11.52 -16.08
N LYS A 117 5.76 -12.58 -16.21
CA LYS A 117 5.31 -13.97 -16.01
C LYS A 117 6.28 -14.79 -15.16
N ASP A 118 7.58 -14.71 -15.45
CA ASP A 118 8.60 -15.55 -14.84
C ASP A 118 9.82 -14.73 -14.39
N TRP A 119 10.58 -15.30 -13.46
CA TRP A 119 11.88 -14.76 -13.05
C TRP A 119 12.92 -15.00 -14.15
N THR A 120 13.55 -13.92 -14.62
CA THR A 120 14.49 -13.92 -15.75
C THR A 120 15.93 -14.20 -15.34
N GLY A 121 16.27 -14.13 -14.05
CA GLY A 121 17.63 -14.37 -13.56
C GLY A 121 18.56 -13.15 -13.54
N GLU A 122 18.14 -12.02 -14.10
CA GLU A 122 18.99 -10.83 -14.31
C GLU A 122 18.43 -9.60 -13.57
N ALA A 123 18.23 -9.70 -12.26
CA ALA A 123 17.76 -8.56 -11.47
C ALA A 123 18.85 -7.49 -11.32
N ARG A 124 18.49 -6.27 -11.70
CA ARG A 124 19.27 -5.05 -11.50
C ARG A 124 18.93 -4.36 -10.18
N LEU A 125 17.71 -4.54 -9.68
CA LEU A 125 17.25 -4.04 -8.39
C LEU A 125 17.20 -5.20 -7.39
N ILE A 126 17.96 -5.09 -6.32
CA ILE A 126 17.97 -6.05 -5.22
C ILE A 126 17.25 -5.40 -4.05
N ILE A 127 16.07 -5.91 -3.71
CA ILE A 127 15.29 -5.49 -2.54
C ILE A 127 15.56 -6.46 -1.39
N TRP A 128 15.99 -5.92 -0.25
CA TRP A 128 16.22 -6.67 0.99
C TRP A 128 15.02 -6.62 1.91
N ASP A 129 14.38 -5.46 1.97
CA ASP A 129 13.22 -5.16 2.81
C ASP A 129 12.28 -4.28 1.96
N ASN A 130 10.96 -4.47 2.11
CA ASN A 130 9.93 -3.78 1.33
C ASN A 130 8.78 -3.32 2.24
N ASN A 131 7.98 -2.40 1.73
CA ASN A 131 6.71 -2.02 2.34
C ASN A 131 5.62 -3.05 2.00
N TRP A 132 4.59 -3.08 2.84
CA TRP A 132 3.29 -3.70 2.57
C TRP A 132 2.18 -2.70 2.91
N LEU A 133 0.97 -2.97 2.42
CA LEU A 133 -0.21 -2.22 2.85
C LEU A 133 -0.83 -2.84 4.10
N GLU A 134 -1.10 -2.01 5.10
CA GLU A 134 -1.69 -2.42 6.37
C GLU A 134 -2.87 -1.51 6.71
N ALA A 135 -3.91 -2.08 7.31
CA ALA A 135 -5.00 -1.30 7.88
C ALA A 135 -4.81 -1.16 9.40
N ARG A 136 -4.44 0.04 9.84
CA ARG A 136 -4.38 0.41 11.25
C ARG A 136 -5.76 0.84 11.73
N ILE A 137 -6.21 0.22 12.81
CA ILE A 137 -7.56 0.44 13.37
C ILE A 137 -7.42 1.11 14.73
N TYR A 138 -8.03 2.28 14.88
CA TYR A 138 -8.06 3.03 16.13
C TYR A 138 -9.49 3.08 16.69
N ASP A 139 -9.67 2.62 17.92
CA ASP A 139 -10.93 2.69 18.64
C ASP A 139 -11.05 4.04 19.34
N ASN A 140 -11.84 4.95 18.77
CA ASN A 140 -12.03 6.30 19.32
C ASN A 140 -12.71 6.29 20.69
N LYS A 141 -13.50 5.25 20.99
CA LYS A 141 -14.22 5.15 22.26
C LYS A 141 -13.26 4.78 23.40
N GLU A 142 -12.39 3.80 23.13
CA GLU A 142 -11.42 3.29 24.12
C GLU A 142 -10.06 4.03 24.05
N ASN A 143 -9.92 4.96 23.10
CA ASN A 143 -8.72 5.78 22.86
C ASN A 143 -7.44 4.93 22.71
N ARG A 144 -7.52 3.87 21.90
CA ARG A 144 -6.39 2.96 21.64
C ARG A 144 -6.38 2.40 20.22
N GLN A 145 -5.18 2.12 19.73
CA GLN A 145 -4.99 1.35 18.50
C GLN A 145 -5.17 -0.15 18.79
N LEU A 146 -5.87 -0.85 17.90
CA LEU A 146 -5.95 -2.30 17.92
C LEU A 146 -4.63 -2.86 17.36
N ASP A 147 -4.06 -3.81 18.08
CA ASP A 147 -2.92 -4.59 17.59
C ASP A 147 -3.46 -5.66 16.64
N THR A 148 -3.71 -5.26 15.39
CA THR A 148 -4.20 -6.17 14.35
C THR A 148 -3.04 -6.93 13.73
N GLY A 149 -1.88 -6.30 13.50
CA GLY A 149 -0.71 -6.95 12.88
C GLY A 149 -1.01 -7.60 11.52
N TYR A 150 -2.12 -7.22 10.89
CA TYR A 150 -2.69 -7.89 9.75
C TYR A 150 -2.47 -7.05 8.49
N ILE A 151 -1.78 -7.67 7.53
CA ILE A 151 -1.42 -7.10 6.24
C ILE A 151 -2.63 -7.23 5.29
N LEU A 152 -2.85 -6.22 4.45
CA LEU A 152 -3.79 -6.31 3.33
C LEU A 152 -3.18 -7.18 2.22
N GLU A 153 -3.06 -8.49 2.45
CA GLU A 153 -2.33 -9.43 1.57
C GLU A 153 -2.78 -9.47 0.10
N ARG A 154 -3.98 -8.96 -0.22
CA ARG A 154 -4.48 -8.88 -1.61
C ARG A 154 -4.20 -7.54 -2.29
N CYS A 155 -3.54 -6.62 -1.59
CA CYS A 155 -3.23 -5.29 -2.07
C CYS A 155 -1.72 -5.18 -2.30
N GLU A 156 -1.32 -5.34 -3.56
CA GLU A 156 0.05 -5.09 -4.04
C GLU A 156 0.18 -3.67 -4.62
N GLY A 157 -0.80 -2.80 -4.38
CA GLY A 157 -0.75 -1.44 -4.89
C GLY A 157 -1.73 -0.56 -4.16
N VAL A 158 -1.40 0.73 -4.08
CA VAL A 158 -2.14 1.74 -3.32
C VAL A 158 -3.57 1.95 -3.83
N LEU A 159 -3.91 1.44 -5.01
CA LEU A 159 -5.25 1.47 -5.62
C LEU A 159 -5.99 0.11 -5.62
N ASP A 160 -5.39 -0.93 -5.05
CA ASP A 160 -6.00 -2.26 -4.86
C ASP A 160 -6.90 -2.33 -3.61
N ILE A 161 -7.13 -1.21 -2.93
CA ILE A 161 -7.92 -1.07 -1.70
C ILE A 161 -9.44 -1.09 -1.94
N GLY A 162 -9.94 -2.06 -2.70
CA GLY A 162 -11.37 -2.20 -3.00
C GLY A 162 -12.23 -2.40 -1.75
N CYS A 163 -13.39 -1.75 -1.71
CA CYS A 163 -14.27 -1.69 -0.53
C CYS A 163 -14.61 -3.07 0.03
N GLU A 164 -15.07 -4.01 -0.80
CA GLU A 164 -15.50 -5.35 -0.32
C GLU A 164 -14.41 -6.07 0.47
N TYR A 165 -13.17 -6.05 -0.02
CA TYR A 165 -12.06 -6.72 0.63
C TYR A 165 -11.64 -6.00 1.91
N VAL A 166 -11.41 -4.69 1.84
CA VAL A 166 -10.96 -3.89 2.99
C VAL A 166 -12.00 -3.91 4.10
N MET A 167 -13.28 -3.76 3.76
CA MET A 167 -14.37 -3.79 4.75
C MET A 167 -14.54 -5.16 5.37
N GLY A 168 -14.47 -6.24 4.59
CA GLY A 168 -14.51 -7.60 5.14
C GLY A 168 -13.35 -7.87 6.10
N PHE A 169 -12.17 -7.35 5.78
CA PHE A 169 -10.99 -7.42 6.63
C PHE A 169 -11.18 -6.62 7.94
N VAL A 170 -11.59 -5.35 7.85
CA VAL A 170 -11.80 -4.47 9.01
C VAL A 170 -12.90 -5.04 9.91
N ASP A 171 -13.97 -5.55 9.33
CA ASP A 171 -15.07 -6.17 10.08
C ASP A 171 -14.59 -7.39 10.87
N GLY A 172 -13.80 -8.26 10.24
CA GLY A 172 -13.17 -9.40 10.93
C GLY A 172 -12.32 -8.97 12.12
N CYS A 173 -11.41 -8.02 11.90
CA CYS A 173 -10.52 -7.52 12.96
C CYS A 173 -11.29 -6.90 14.14
N VAL A 174 -12.31 -6.09 13.84
CA VAL A 174 -13.14 -5.44 14.87
C VAL A 174 -13.96 -6.47 15.64
N ASN A 175 -14.60 -7.41 14.95
CA ASN A 175 -15.42 -8.43 15.59
C ASN A 175 -14.58 -9.36 16.49
N ASP A 176 -13.38 -9.76 16.05
CA ASP A 176 -12.47 -10.58 16.85
C ASP A 176 -12.02 -9.84 18.13
N TYR A 177 -11.68 -8.55 17.99
CA TYR A 177 -11.34 -7.70 19.12
C TYR A 177 -12.50 -7.53 20.10
N GLU A 178 -13.72 -7.28 19.61
CA GLU A 178 -14.91 -7.14 20.46
C GLU A 178 -15.26 -8.47 21.16
N ALA A 179 -15.18 -9.60 20.46
CA ALA A 179 -15.39 -10.92 21.06
C ALA A 179 -14.36 -11.24 22.15
N GLY A 180 -13.11 -10.82 21.97
CA GLY A 180 -12.06 -10.91 23.00
C GLY A 180 -12.30 -10.01 24.22
N GLN A 181 -13.10 -8.94 24.08
CA GLN A 181 -13.53 -8.07 25.17
C GLN A 181 -14.74 -8.65 25.94
N GLU A 182 -15.59 -9.45 25.29
CA GLU A 182 -16.81 -10.05 25.84
C GLU A 182 -16.56 -11.29 26.72
N THR A 183 -15.39 -11.44 27.36
CA THR A 183 -15.20 -12.40 28.45
C THR A 183 -15.24 -11.71 29.82
N PRO A 184 -16.43 -11.35 30.34
CA PRO A 184 -16.61 -11.22 31.78
C PRO A 184 -16.69 -12.63 32.39
N ASN A 185 -15.96 -12.83 33.50
CA ASN A 185 -16.08 -14.04 34.35
C ASN A 185 -17.53 -14.36 34.74
#